data_AF-A0AAN8PNV9-F1
#
_entry.id   AF-A0AAN8PNV9-F1
#
_cell.length_a   1.000
_cell.length_b   1.000
_cell.length_c   1.000
_cell.angle_alpha   90.00
_cell.angle_beta   90.00
_cell.angle_gamma   90.00
#
_symmetry.space_group_name_H-M   'P 1'
#
loop_
_entity.id
_entity.type
_entity.pdbx_description
1 polymer ?
#
loop_
_entity_poly.entity_id
_entity_poly.type
_entity_poly.pdbx_seq_one_letter_code
_entity_poly.pdbx_strand_id
1 'polypeptide(L)'
;MSDTFQNIISNLVWGFRDSILGMFKAFKLDSEIPTEHSSRTVEPMTALAKRRAEKSKHKDTVKESSEPKVTQRIALCCAWNGGVCLMSIFIFNYCVLPIIFWVTEIVSARAGSSNTVWSWLSVLLSATFDALWILPLFVLSKIVNCFWFQDIADAAYLKTRGKPQLPSISRFIADMSFSLLLQALFLIQAMLIKLLPIWGIGHLISLVHICLLYALYAFEYKWFNMGLEVHTRLAHIETNWAYFCGFGLPLAVVTSLPSSNFQSGCIFSIIFPLVIISANEAVEPTEPFEFPLKLFAPVVSISNSIFHRSVSKRTRNVSSSSSRSSSTSSTPQKTRH
;
A
#
# COMPACT_ATOMS: atom_id res chain seq x y z
N MET A 1 -25.19 -9.82 -24.60
CA MET A 1 -25.15 -10.30 -23.19
C MET A 1 -24.15 -11.44 -23.01
N SER A 2 -24.18 -12.51 -23.81
CA SER A 2 -23.18 -13.59 -23.73
C SER A 2 -21.75 -13.07 -23.92
N ASP A 3 -21.51 -12.26 -24.96
CA ASP A 3 -20.16 -11.77 -25.29
C ASP A 3 -19.61 -10.82 -24.21
N THR A 4 -20.48 -9.96 -23.66
CA THR A 4 -20.14 -9.06 -22.54
C THR A 4 -19.74 -9.83 -21.30
N PHE A 5 -20.50 -10.87 -20.95
CA PHE A 5 -20.21 -11.70 -19.77
C PHE A 5 -18.93 -12.52 -19.96
N GLN A 6 -18.72 -13.08 -21.14
CA GLN A 6 -17.48 -13.77 -21.51
C GLN A 6 -16.28 -12.82 -21.42
N ASN A 7 -16.43 -11.57 -21.87
CA ASN A 7 -15.37 -10.57 -21.78
C ASN A 7 -15.02 -10.22 -20.33
N ILE A 8 -16.02 -10.06 -19.45
CA ILE A 8 -15.80 -9.86 -18.00
C ILE A 8 -15.01 -11.03 -17.41
N ILE A 9 -15.45 -12.27 -17.67
CA ILE A 9 -14.78 -13.47 -17.14
C ILE A 9 -13.35 -13.57 -17.67
N SER A 10 -13.16 -13.34 -18.96
CA SER A 10 -11.84 -13.39 -19.60
C SER A 10 -10.86 -12.40 -18.94
N ASN A 11 -11.29 -11.15 -18.71
CA ASN A 11 -10.47 -10.15 -18.04
C ASN A 11 -10.20 -10.50 -16.58
N LEU A 12 -11.19 -11.03 -15.86
CA LEU A 12 -11.01 -11.47 -14.48
C LEU A 12 -9.98 -12.61 -14.40
N VAL A 13 -10.06 -13.60 -15.28
CA VAL A 13 -9.09 -14.69 -15.36
C VAL A 13 -7.72 -14.17 -15.78
N TRP A 14 -7.65 -13.21 -16.70
CA TRP A 14 -6.40 -12.57 -17.11
C TRP A 14 -5.72 -11.86 -15.93
N GLY A 15 -6.44 -11.00 -15.21
CA GLY A 15 -5.89 -10.32 -14.03
C GLY A 15 -5.44 -11.30 -12.95
N PHE A 16 -6.25 -12.33 -12.68
CA PHE A 16 -5.88 -13.39 -11.73
C PHE A 16 -4.60 -14.11 -12.14
N ARG A 17 -4.48 -14.47 -13.43
CA ARG A 17 -3.30 -15.13 -13.99
C ARG A 17 -2.06 -14.25 -13.88
N ASP A 18 -2.17 -12.96 -14.19
CA ASP A 18 -1.05 -12.02 -14.11
C ASP A 18 -0.57 -11.83 -12.66
N SER A 19 -1.51 -11.76 -11.71
CA SER A 19 -1.20 -11.71 -10.29
C SER A 19 -0.43 -12.95 -9.82
N ILE A 20 -0.91 -14.15 -10.15
CA ILE A 20 -0.24 -15.40 -9.75
C ILE A 20 1.09 -15.62 -10.48
N LEU A 21 1.12 -15.49 -11.81
CA LEU A 21 2.33 -15.73 -12.59
C LEU A 21 3.41 -14.68 -12.31
N GLY A 22 3.03 -13.42 -12.09
CA GLY A 22 3.96 -12.36 -11.70
C GLY A 22 4.66 -12.68 -10.38
N MET A 23 3.94 -13.24 -9.40
CA MET A 23 4.56 -13.62 -8.12
C MET A 23 5.61 -14.71 -8.30
N PHE A 24 5.41 -15.66 -9.22
CA PHE A 24 6.40 -16.69 -9.54
C PHE A 24 7.57 -16.16 -10.37
N LYS A 25 7.33 -15.23 -11.29
CA LYS A 25 8.37 -14.55 -12.08
C LYS A 25 9.26 -13.67 -11.23
N ALA A 26 8.75 -13.08 -10.15
CA ALA A 26 9.53 -12.31 -9.20
C ALA A 26 10.76 -13.10 -8.66
N PHE A 27 10.63 -14.42 -8.50
CA PHE A 27 11.73 -15.30 -8.09
C PHE A 27 12.72 -15.61 -9.22
N LYS A 28 12.31 -15.46 -10.49
CA LYS A 28 13.15 -15.62 -11.69
C LYS A 28 13.78 -14.32 -12.18
N LEU A 29 13.30 -13.17 -11.73
CA LEU A 29 13.78 -11.82 -12.12
C LEU A 29 15.28 -11.58 -11.78
N ASP A 30 15.86 -12.41 -10.92
CA ASP A 30 17.31 -12.42 -10.64
C ASP A 30 18.10 -13.51 -11.39
N SER A 31 17.42 -14.42 -12.10
CA SER A 31 18.03 -15.51 -12.88
C SER A 31 18.14 -15.20 -14.38
N GLU A 32 17.23 -14.39 -14.91
CA GLU A 32 17.28 -13.91 -16.30
C GLU A 32 18.08 -12.60 -16.32
N ILE A 33 19.41 -12.72 -16.35
CA ILE A 33 20.26 -11.70 -16.94
C ILE A 33 20.33 -12.05 -18.42
N PRO A 34 19.63 -11.35 -19.33
CA PRO A 34 20.02 -11.41 -20.72
C PRO A 34 21.38 -10.74 -20.79
N THR A 35 22.43 -11.54 -20.93
CA THR A 35 23.63 -11.15 -21.67
C THR A 35 23.26 -10.91 -23.14
N GLU A 36 22.30 -10.03 -23.41
CA GLU A 36 22.09 -9.50 -24.76
C GLU A 36 23.14 -8.42 -24.97
N HIS A 37 24.33 -8.88 -25.34
CA HIS A 37 25.19 -8.12 -26.24
C HIS A 37 24.38 -7.80 -27.49
N SER A 38 23.67 -6.67 -27.46
CA SER A 38 23.20 -6.01 -28.67
C SER A 38 24.45 -5.70 -29.49
N SER A 39 24.73 -6.56 -30.46
CA SER A 39 25.69 -6.38 -31.53
C SER A 39 25.21 -5.19 -32.38
N ARG A 40 25.45 -3.97 -31.89
CA ARG A 40 25.30 -2.76 -32.68
C ARG A 40 26.55 -2.59 -33.54
N THR A 41 26.29 -2.50 -34.84
CA THR A 41 27.19 -2.23 -35.94
C THR A 41 28.33 -1.28 -35.55
N VAL A 42 29.57 -1.71 -35.81
CA VAL A 42 30.80 -1.00 -35.47
C VAL A 42 30.92 0.24 -36.35
N GLU A 43 30.44 1.39 -35.86
CA GLU A 43 30.92 2.68 -36.35
C GLU A 43 32.29 3.01 -35.72
N PRO A 44 33.19 3.71 -36.44
CA PRO A 44 34.51 4.05 -35.93
C PRO A 44 34.38 5.08 -34.80
N MET A 45 34.31 4.60 -33.56
CA MET A 45 34.33 5.45 -32.37
C MET A 45 35.72 6.06 -32.15
N THR A 46 35.76 7.37 -31.87
CA THR A 46 36.97 8.06 -31.41
C THR A 46 37.49 7.46 -30.09
N ALA A 47 38.82 7.48 -29.89
CA ALA A 47 39.48 6.88 -28.72
C ALA A 47 38.95 7.39 -27.36
N LEU A 48 38.48 8.64 -27.32
CA LEU A 48 37.87 9.28 -26.15
C LEU A 48 36.46 8.74 -25.85
N ALA A 49 35.66 8.45 -26.88
CA ALA A 49 34.34 7.84 -26.73
C ALA A 49 34.47 6.38 -26.24
N LYS A 50 35.47 5.64 -26.72
CA LYS A 50 35.79 4.29 -26.24
C LYS A 50 36.16 4.27 -24.76
N ARG A 51 37.03 5.18 -24.31
CA ARG A 51 37.40 5.30 -22.88
C ARG A 51 36.22 5.71 -21.99
N ARG A 52 35.32 6.58 -22.46
CA ARG A 52 34.10 6.95 -21.72
C ARG A 52 33.13 5.77 -21.61
N ALA A 53 32.99 4.99 -22.68
CA ALA A 53 32.20 3.77 -22.67
C ALA A 53 32.78 2.72 -21.71
N GLU A 54 34.10 2.50 -21.72
CA GLU A 54 34.78 1.57 -20.79
C GLU A 54 34.65 2.02 -19.33
N LYS A 55 34.77 3.31 -19.05
CA LYS A 55 34.61 3.86 -17.70
C LYS A 55 33.17 3.81 -17.20
N SER A 56 32.18 4.01 -18.08
CA SER A 56 30.77 3.77 -17.77
C SER A 56 30.55 2.29 -17.49
N LYS A 57 31.01 1.42 -18.39
CA LYS A 57 30.85 -0.04 -18.28
C LYS A 57 31.45 -0.58 -17.00
N HIS A 58 32.65 -0.13 -16.61
CA HIS A 58 33.27 -0.50 -15.34
C HIS A 58 32.46 0.01 -14.13
N LYS A 59 31.99 1.26 -14.17
CA LYS A 59 31.13 1.84 -13.12
C LYS A 59 29.79 1.12 -13.00
N ASP A 60 29.20 0.71 -14.13
CA ASP A 60 27.93 -0.01 -14.20
C ASP A 60 28.11 -1.44 -13.67
N THR A 61 29.17 -2.17 -14.06
CA THR A 61 29.48 -3.50 -13.48
C THR A 61 29.75 -3.46 -11.98
N VAL A 62 30.45 -2.44 -11.49
CA VAL A 62 30.73 -2.29 -10.04
C VAL A 62 29.46 -1.92 -9.27
N LYS A 63 28.58 -1.11 -9.87
CA LYS A 63 27.29 -0.75 -9.26
C LYS A 63 26.29 -1.92 -9.27
N GLU A 64 26.28 -2.72 -10.32
CA GLU A 64 25.41 -3.90 -10.48
C GLU A 64 25.80 -5.05 -9.54
N SER A 65 27.09 -5.18 -9.20
CA SER A 65 27.57 -6.15 -8.21
C SER A 65 27.24 -5.79 -6.75
N SER A 66 26.85 -4.55 -6.47
CA SER A 66 26.70 -4.02 -5.11
C SER A 66 25.26 -3.68 -4.70
N GLU A 67 24.31 -3.59 -5.63
CA GLU A 67 22.90 -3.42 -5.27
C GLU A 67 22.27 -4.76 -4.83
N PRO A 68 21.68 -4.85 -3.62
CA PRO A 68 21.08 -6.10 -3.15
C PRO A 68 19.93 -6.48 -4.08
N LYS A 69 19.98 -7.75 -4.52
CA LYS A 69 19.00 -8.39 -5.39
C LYS A 69 17.57 -8.18 -4.87
N VAL A 70 16.62 -7.91 -5.77
CA VAL A 70 15.22 -7.64 -5.39
C VAL A 70 14.65 -8.80 -4.58
N THR A 71 15.00 -10.04 -4.92
CA THR A 71 14.60 -11.23 -4.15
C THR A 71 15.10 -11.24 -2.72
N GLN A 72 16.31 -10.72 -2.45
CA GLN A 72 16.84 -10.63 -1.09
C GLN A 72 16.06 -9.62 -0.25
N ARG A 73 15.65 -8.50 -0.85
CA ARG A 73 14.82 -7.47 -0.19
C ARG A 73 13.43 -8.01 0.14
N ILE A 74 12.81 -8.74 -0.80
CA ILE A 74 11.56 -9.46 -0.57
C ILE A 74 11.74 -10.46 0.58
N ALA A 75 12.77 -11.32 0.52
CA ALA A 75 12.99 -12.35 1.52
C ALA A 75 13.18 -11.74 2.92
N LEU A 76 13.93 -10.64 3.04
CA LEU A 76 14.10 -9.92 4.29
C LEU A 76 12.78 -9.33 4.80
N CYS A 77 11.99 -8.73 3.91
CA CYS A 77 10.66 -8.20 4.22
C CYS A 77 9.72 -9.31 4.71
N CYS A 78 9.63 -10.43 3.99
CA CYS A 78 8.80 -11.58 4.36
C CYS A 78 9.26 -12.21 5.68
N ALA A 79 10.58 -12.38 5.86
CA ALA A 79 11.16 -12.97 7.08
C ALA A 79 10.91 -12.09 8.30
N TRP A 80 11.02 -10.76 8.17
CA TRP A 80 10.70 -9.84 9.26
C TRP A 80 9.22 -9.85 9.58
N ASN A 81 8.33 -9.75 8.59
CA ASN A 81 6.89 -9.75 8.84
C ASN A 81 6.41 -11.07 9.44
N GLY A 82 6.87 -12.21 8.90
CA GLY A 82 6.59 -13.52 9.46
C GLY A 82 7.18 -13.67 10.85
N GLY A 83 8.44 -13.28 11.05
CA GLY A 83 9.16 -13.36 12.32
C GLY A 83 8.51 -12.53 13.41
N VAL A 84 8.20 -11.25 13.15
CA VAL A 84 7.50 -10.37 14.09
C VAL A 84 6.12 -10.92 14.42
N CYS A 85 5.35 -11.37 13.43
CA CYS A 85 4.01 -11.92 13.65
C CYS A 85 4.06 -13.19 14.52
N LEU A 86 4.93 -14.14 14.18
CA LEU A 86 5.11 -15.39 14.93
C LEU A 86 5.64 -15.12 16.34
N MET A 87 6.62 -14.23 16.49
CA MET A 87 7.17 -13.86 17.78
C MET A 87 6.13 -13.19 18.67
N SER A 88 5.30 -12.29 18.14
CA SER A 88 4.20 -11.66 18.88
C SER A 88 3.17 -12.69 19.36
N ILE A 89 2.78 -13.64 18.50
CA ILE A 89 1.85 -14.72 18.86
C ILE A 89 2.47 -15.63 19.92
N PHE A 90 3.76 -15.98 19.77
CA PHE A 90 4.47 -16.84 20.71
C PHE A 90 4.58 -16.19 22.09
N ILE A 91 5.08 -14.95 22.16
CA ILE A 91 5.22 -14.21 23.41
C ILE A 91 3.85 -14.08 24.11
N PHE A 92 2.79 -13.78 23.36
CA PHE A 92 1.47 -13.65 23.95
C PHE A 92 0.96 -14.97 24.55
N ASN A 93 0.99 -16.06 23.77
CA ASN A 93 0.39 -17.32 24.18
C ASN A 93 1.22 -18.09 25.21
N TYR A 94 2.54 -18.02 25.14
CA TYR A 94 3.43 -18.85 25.96
C TYR A 94 4.16 -18.11 27.08
N CYS A 95 4.23 -16.77 27.03
CA CYS A 95 4.83 -15.99 28.12
C CYS A 95 3.75 -15.18 28.84
N VAL A 96 3.05 -14.32 28.13
CA VAL A 96 2.13 -13.35 28.73
C VAL A 96 0.91 -14.04 29.35
N LEU A 97 0.19 -14.89 28.62
CA LEU A 97 -0.97 -15.62 29.15
C LEU A 97 -0.64 -16.48 30.38
N PRO A 98 0.44 -17.30 30.39
CA PRO A 98 0.79 -18.09 31.56
C PRO A 98 1.21 -17.26 32.77
N ILE A 99 1.99 -16.18 32.57
CA ILE A 99 2.37 -15.27 33.67
C ILE A 99 1.11 -14.61 34.26
N ILE A 100 0.19 -14.17 33.42
CA ILE A 100 -1.08 -13.59 33.83
C ILE A 100 -1.91 -14.59 34.63
N PHE A 101 -2.03 -15.82 34.14
CA PHE A 101 -2.74 -16.89 34.85
C PHE A 101 -2.12 -17.13 36.23
N TRP A 102 -0.79 -17.25 36.30
CA TRP A 102 -0.06 -17.46 37.55
C TRP A 102 -0.23 -16.31 38.55
N VAL A 103 -0.09 -15.06 38.11
CA VAL A 103 -0.31 -13.88 38.97
C VAL A 103 -1.74 -13.85 39.49
N THR A 104 -2.70 -14.23 38.66
CA THR A 104 -4.11 -14.16 39.04
C THR A 104 -4.51 -15.25 40.01
N GLU A 105 -3.98 -16.46 39.85
CA GLU A 105 -4.13 -17.54 40.85
C GLU A 105 -3.62 -17.09 42.23
N ILE A 106 -2.47 -16.40 42.29
CA ILE A 106 -1.91 -15.88 43.55
C ILE A 106 -2.80 -14.81 44.20
N VAL A 107 -3.45 -13.97 43.41
CA VAL A 107 -4.32 -12.89 43.91
C VAL A 107 -5.70 -13.43 44.29
N SER A 108 -6.27 -14.33 43.49
CA SER A 108 -7.57 -14.96 43.74
C SER A 108 -7.54 -15.92 44.93
N ALA A 109 -6.45 -16.66 45.12
CA ALA A 109 -6.23 -17.48 46.32
C ALA A 109 -6.25 -16.65 47.63
N ARG A 110 -5.96 -15.35 47.55
CA ARG A 110 -6.02 -14.42 48.69
C ARG A 110 -7.38 -13.74 48.87
N ALA A 111 -8.19 -13.63 47.83
CA ALA A 111 -9.41 -12.82 47.82
C ALA A 111 -10.72 -13.63 47.92
N GLY A 112 -10.68 -14.96 47.76
CA GLY A 112 -11.84 -15.84 47.98
C GLY A 112 -12.98 -15.74 46.94
N SER A 113 -12.88 -14.88 45.92
CA SER A 113 -13.86 -14.78 44.82
C SER A 113 -13.21 -15.13 43.47
N SER A 114 -13.18 -16.42 43.15
CA SER A 114 -12.27 -16.97 42.14
C SER A 114 -12.68 -16.72 40.68
N ASN A 115 -13.96 -16.88 40.32
CA ASN A 115 -14.31 -17.07 38.90
C ASN A 115 -14.80 -15.80 38.18
N THR A 116 -15.56 -14.94 38.86
CA THR A 116 -16.13 -13.73 38.24
C THR A 116 -15.08 -12.63 38.08
N VAL A 117 -14.25 -12.40 39.09
CA VAL A 117 -13.17 -11.40 39.04
C VAL A 117 -12.14 -11.77 37.96
N TRP A 118 -11.83 -13.06 37.84
CA TRP A 118 -10.94 -13.56 36.80
C TRP A 118 -11.45 -13.29 35.38
N SER A 119 -12.73 -13.54 35.11
CA SER A 119 -13.30 -13.28 33.78
C SER A 119 -13.26 -11.80 33.38
N TRP A 120 -13.44 -10.88 34.32
CA TRP A 120 -13.33 -9.44 34.02
C TRP A 120 -11.88 -9.00 33.89
N LEU A 121 -11.00 -9.52 34.73
CA LEU A 121 -9.57 -9.21 34.69
C LEU A 121 -8.92 -9.76 33.42
N SER A 122 -9.25 -10.97 32.98
CA SER A 122 -8.73 -11.56 31.76
C SER A 122 -9.12 -10.75 30.52
N VAL A 123 -10.35 -10.22 30.48
CA VAL A 123 -10.82 -9.33 29.40
C VAL A 123 -10.07 -8.00 29.42
N LEU A 124 -9.94 -7.35 30.58
CA LEU A 124 -9.21 -6.09 30.72
C LEU A 124 -7.73 -6.24 30.35
N LEU A 125 -7.09 -7.33 30.76
CA LEU A 125 -5.67 -7.55 30.53
C LEU A 125 -5.39 -7.93 29.08
N SER A 126 -6.26 -8.75 28.46
CA SER A 126 -6.19 -9.03 27.02
C SER A 126 -6.40 -7.76 26.21
N ALA A 127 -7.42 -6.95 26.54
CA ALA A 127 -7.67 -5.68 25.87
C ALA A 127 -6.49 -4.69 26.03
N THR A 128 -5.90 -4.62 27.22
CA THR A 128 -4.74 -3.75 27.48
C THR A 128 -3.51 -4.22 26.71
N PHE A 129 -3.26 -5.52 26.63
CA PHE A 129 -2.18 -6.09 25.85
C PHE A 129 -2.38 -5.86 24.34
N ASP A 130 -3.58 -6.12 23.82
CA ASP A 130 -3.92 -5.88 22.43
C ASP A 130 -3.73 -4.40 22.07
N ALA A 131 -4.15 -3.49 22.95
CA ALA A 131 -4.09 -2.04 22.71
C ALA A 131 -2.70 -1.41 22.91
N LEU A 132 -1.93 -1.83 23.92
CA LEU A 132 -0.65 -1.21 24.28
C LEU A 132 0.57 -1.93 23.72
N TRP A 133 0.44 -3.19 23.29
CA TRP A 133 1.56 -3.97 22.76
C TRP A 133 1.36 -4.37 21.31
N ILE A 134 0.28 -5.12 21.01
CA ILE A 134 0.06 -5.66 19.66
C ILE A 134 -0.25 -4.55 18.66
N LEU A 135 -1.15 -3.62 19.00
CA LEU A 135 -1.53 -2.53 18.11
C LEU A 135 -0.35 -1.61 17.77
N PRO A 136 0.48 -1.12 18.72
CA PRO A 136 1.64 -0.30 18.39
C PRO A 136 2.69 -1.05 17.55
N LEU A 137 2.99 -2.32 17.87
CA LEU A 137 3.90 -3.14 17.07
C LEU A 137 3.35 -3.36 15.65
N PHE A 138 2.05 -3.57 15.53
CA PHE A 138 1.38 -3.71 14.24
C PHE A 138 1.48 -2.43 13.41
N VAL A 139 1.21 -1.27 14.01
CA VAL A 139 1.33 0.04 13.33
C VAL A 139 2.77 0.32 12.90
N LEU A 140 3.74 0.09 13.79
CA LEU A 140 5.17 0.24 13.47
C LEU A 140 5.59 -0.71 12.34
N SER A 141 5.14 -1.96 12.37
CA SER A 141 5.38 -2.92 11.29
C SER A 141 4.79 -2.43 9.96
N LYS A 142 3.58 -1.86 9.96
CA LYS A 142 3.00 -1.27 8.74
C LYS A 142 3.84 -0.11 8.19
N ILE A 143 4.39 0.75 9.05
CA ILE A 143 5.26 1.85 8.60
C ILE A 143 6.54 1.32 7.96
N VAL A 144 7.22 0.36 8.61
CA VAL A 144 8.44 -0.27 8.07
C VAL A 144 8.14 -0.95 6.74
N ASN A 145 6.99 -1.61 6.64
CA ASN A 145 6.51 -2.23 5.41
C ASN A 145 6.34 -1.24 4.27
N CYS A 146 5.79 -0.05 4.51
CA CYS A 146 5.68 0.97 3.47
C CYS A 146 7.03 1.32 2.85
N PHE A 147 8.09 1.44 3.66
CA PHE A 147 9.43 1.72 3.15
C PHE A 147 10.00 0.56 2.32
N TRP A 148 9.80 -0.68 2.76
CA TRP A 148 10.23 -1.85 2.00
C TRP A 148 9.45 -2.04 0.71
N PHE A 149 8.15 -1.83 0.74
CA PHE A 149 7.29 -1.92 -0.45
C PHE A 149 7.70 -0.89 -1.49
N GLN A 150 7.99 0.35 -1.08
CA GLN A 150 8.50 1.39 -1.97
C GLN A 150 9.86 1.01 -2.56
N ASP A 151 10.80 0.53 -1.74
CA ASP A 151 12.13 0.15 -2.20
C ASP A 151 12.09 -1.04 -3.19
N ILE A 152 11.21 -2.02 -2.95
CA ILE A 152 10.98 -3.15 -3.86
C ILE A 152 10.34 -2.67 -5.16
N ALA A 153 9.35 -1.79 -5.09
CA ALA A 153 8.70 -1.21 -6.26
C ALA A 153 9.68 -0.44 -7.15
N ASP A 154 10.51 0.42 -6.55
CA ASP A 154 11.48 1.24 -7.27
C ASP A 154 12.54 0.38 -7.93
N ALA A 155 13.03 -0.66 -7.24
CA ALA A 155 13.97 -1.61 -7.81
C ALA A 155 13.36 -2.44 -8.95
N ALA A 156 12.11 -2.89 -8.81
CA ALA A 156 11.40 -3.60 -9.87
C ALA A 156 11.15 -2.72 -11.10
N TYR A 157 10.71 -1.48 -10.88
CA TYR A 157 10.48 -0.49 -11.95
C TYR A 157 11.77 -0.14 -12.69
N LEU A 158 12.87 0.08 -11.96
CA LEU A 158 14.17 0.39 -12.55
C LEU A 158 14.62 -0.71 -13.52
N LYS A 159 14.41 -1.98 -13.16
CA LYS A 159 14.77 -3.14 -13.99
C LYS A 159 13.88 -3.28 -15.23
N THR A 160 12.58 -3.01 -15.12
CA THR A 160 11.64 -3.22 -16.24
C THR A 160 11.51 -2.02 -17.17
N ARG A 161 11.57 -0.78 -16.65
CA ARG A 161 11.23 0.44 -17.40
C ARG A 161 12.28 1.56 -17.30
N GLY A 162 13.34 1.37 -16.52
CA GLY A 162 14.39 2.37 -16.35
C GLY A 162 14.05 3.43 -15.29
N LYS A 163 14.58 4.65 -15.44
CA LYS A 163 14.52 5.66 -14.37
C LYS A 163 13.09 6.19 -14.15
N PRO A 164 12.63 6.32 -12.89
CA PRO A 164 11.30 6.84 -12.57
C PRO A 164 11.17 8.31 -12.95
N GLN A 165 9.97 8.73 -13.33
CA GLN A 165 9.63 10.13 -13.57
C GLN A 165 9.05 10.73 -12.30
N LEU A 166 9.90 11.41 -11.52
CA LEU A 166 9.48 12.03 -10.26
C LEU A 166 8.86 13.41 -10.51
N PRO A 167 7.59 13.64 -10.11
CA PRO A 167 6.98 14.96 -10.18
C PRO A 167 7.61 15.92 -9.15
N SER A 168 7.23 17.20 -9.18
CA SER A 168 7.67 18.16 -8.16
C SER A 168 7.25 17.70 -6.76
N ILE A 169 8.11 17.96 -5.75
CA ILE A 169 7.90 17.53 -4.36
C ILE A 169 6.52 17.95 -3.82
N SER A 170 6.02 19.13 -4.20
CA SER A 170 4.70 19.59 -3.78
C SER A 170 3.56 18.77 -4.38
N ARG A 171 3.64 18.44 -5.68
CA ARG A 171 2.67 17.58 -6.36
C ARG A 171 2.72 16.15 -5.82
N PHE A 172 3.93 15.65 -5.57
CA PHE A 172 4.19 14.37 -4.92
C PHE A 172 3.43 14.26 -3.58
N ILE A 173 3.61 15.24 -2.68
CA ILE A 173 2.98 15.19 -1.35
C ILE A 173 1.45 15.29 -1.47
N ALA A 174 0.95 16.12 -2.37
CA ALA A 174 -0.49 16.27 -2.60
C ALA A 174 -1.12 14.97 -3.13
N ASP A 175 -0.50 14.33 -4.12
CA ASP A 175 -0.99 13.08 -4.70
C ASP A 175 -0.95 11.94 -3.67
N MET A 176 0.14 11.81 -2.91
CA MET A 176 0.27 10.80 -1.85
C MET A 176 -0.74 10.99 -0.72
N SER A 177 -0.95 12.24 -0.27
CA SER A 177 -1.92 12.53 0.79
C SER A 177 -3.36 12.31 0.32
N PHE A 178 -3.68 12.68 -0.93
CA PHE A 178 -4.99 12.40 -1.51
C PHE A 178 -5.23 10.90 -1.68
N SER A 179 -4.25 10.17 -2.22
CA SER A 179 -4.37 8.73 -2.43
C SER A 179 -4.54 7.99 -1.10
N LEU A 180 -3.76 8.33 -0.08
CA LEU A 180 -3.89 7.75 1.26
C LEU A 180 -5.28 7.98 1.86
N LEU A 181 -5.82 9.20 1.76
CA LEU A 181 -7.16 9.51 2.24
C LEU A 181 -8.21 8.70 1.49
N LEU A 182 -8.12 8.65 0.17
CA LEU A 182 -9.08 7.97 -0.68
C LEU A 182 -9.09 6.45 -0.40
N GLN A 183 -7.91 5.85 -0.32
CA GLN A 183 -7.73 4.44 0.02
C GLN A 183 -8.30 4.10 1.40
N ALA A 184 -8.08 4.95 2.41
CA ALA A 184 -8.65 4.77 3.74
C ALA A 184 -10.19 4.84 3.72
N LEU A 185 -10.76 5.83 3.02
CA LEU A 185 -12.20 5.95 2.86
C LEU A 185 -12.80 4.76 2.08
N PHE A 186 -12.08 4.24 1.08
CA PHE A 186 -12.54 3.09 0.30
C PHE A 186 -12.50 1.79 1.10
N LEU A 187 -11.51 1.62 1.98
CA LEU A 187 -11.48 0.54 2.95
C LEU A 187 -12.68 0.61 3.92
N ILE A 188 -12.98 1.80 4.45
CA ILE A 188 -14.16 2.01 5.31
C ILE A 188 -15.44 1.69 4.54
N GLN A 189 -15.57 2.15 3.28
CA GLN A 189 -16.70 1.81 2.41
C GLN A 189 -16.85 0.29 2.26
N ALA A 190 -15.76 -0.45 2.01
CA ALA A 190 -15.78 -1.91 1.90
C ALA A 190 -16.25 -2.59 3.19
N MET A 191 -15.83 -2.09 4.35
CA MET A 191 -16.26 -2.59 5.66
C MET A 191 -17.75 -2.33 5.91
N LEU A 192 -18.26 -1.15 5.55
CA LEU A 192 -19.67 -0.81 5.70
C LEU A 192 -20.58 -1.66 4.80
N ILE A 193 -20.15 -1.94 3.57
CA ILE A 193 -20.89 -2.79 2.63
C ILE A 193 -21.04 -4.23 3.16
N LYS A 194 -20.04 -4.74 3.87
CA LYS A 194 -20.11 -6.06 4.50
C LYS A 194 -21.22 -6.15 5.56
N LEU A 195 -21.59 -5.02 6.16
CA LEU A 195 -22.63 -4.91 7.18
C LEU A 195 -24.07 -4.91 6.62
N LEU A 196 -24.24 -4.90 5.29
CA LEU A 196 -25.57 -4.91 4.67
C LEU A 196 -26.32 -6.21 5.02
N PRO A 197 -27.58 -6.13 5.49
CA PRO A 197 -28.39 -7.28 5.91
C PRO A 197 -29.01 -8.00 4.70
N ILE A 198 -28.20 -8.30 3.70
CA ILE A 198 -28.59 -9.04 2.49
C ILE A 198 -27.76 -10.31 2.45
N TRP A 199 -28.43 -11.47 2.44
CA TRP A 199 -27.79 -12.77 2.58
C TRP A 199 -26.69 -12.98 1.51
N GLY A 200 -25.44 -13.10 1.95
CA GLY A 200 -24.26 -13.33 1.11
C GLY A 200 -23.80 -12.15 0.22
N ILE A 201 -24.73 -11.33 -0.27
CA ILE A 201 -24.44 -10.26 -1.25
C ILE A 201 -23.50 -9.20 -0.67
N GLY A 202 -23.68 -8.79 0.59
CA GLY A 202 -22.78 -7.82 1.24
C GLY A 202 -21.32 -8.30 1.30
N HIS A 203 -21.11 -9.61 1.49
CA HIS A 203 -19.77 -10.21 1.50
C HIS A 203 -19.14 -10.22 0.11
N LEU A 204 -19.91 -10.55 -0.93
CA LEU A 204 -19.42 -10.55 -2.32
C LEU A 204 -19.06 -9.14 -2.80
N ILE A 205 -19.92 -8.16 -2.54
CA ILE A 205 -19.64 -6.76 -2.93
C ILE A 205 -18.45 -6.22 -2.14
N SER A 206 -18.33 -6.54 -0.85
CA SER A 206 -17.17 -6.19 -0.03
C SER A 206 -15.89 -6.83 -0.59
N LEU A 207 -15.94 -8.10 -1.00
CA LEU A 207 -14.82 -8.78 -1.64
C LEU A 207 -14.38 -8.05 -2.93
N VAL A 208 -15.31 -7.64 -3.79
CA VAL A 208 -15.00 -6.84 -4.99
C VAL A 208 -14.29 -5.53 -4.61
N HIS A 209 -14.75 -4.84 -3.57
CA HIS A 209 -14.07 -3.62 -3.10
C HIS A 209 -12.64 -3.91 -2.64
N ILE A 210 -12.43 -4.96 -1.85
CA ILE A 210 -11.10 -5.33 -1.38
C ILE A 210 -10.19 -5.75 -2.55
N CYS A 211 -10.71 -6.46 -3.55
CA CYS A 211 -9.95 -6.80 -4.76
C CYS A 211 -9.48 -5.54 -5.49
N LEU A 212 -10.38 -4.60 -5.76
CA LEU A 212 -10.04 -3.35 -6.44
C LEU A 212 -9.09 -2.48 -5.61
N LEU A 213 -9.24 -2.47 -4.27
CA LEU A 213 -8.36 -1.75 -3.37
C LEU A 213 -6.94 -2.34 -3.38
N TYR A 214 -6.80 -3.65 -3.35
CA TYR A 214 -5.50 -4.31 -3.37
C TYR A 214 -4.82 -4.20 -4.73
N ALA A 215 -5.58 -4.24 -5.82
CA ALA A 215 -5.06 -3.90 -7.14
C ALA A 215 -4.57 -2.45 -7.17
N LEU A 216 -5.35 -1.48 -6.67
CA LEU A 216 -4.92 -0.08 -6.56
C LEU A 216 -3.64 0.03 -5.73
N TYR A 217 -3.54 -0.64 -4.59
CA TYR A 217 -2.32 -0.61 -3.76
C TYR A 217 -1.10 -1.08 -4.53
N ALA A 218 -1.19 -2.21 -5.25
CA ALA A 218 -0.05 -2.77 -5.97
C ALA A 218 0.34 -1.95 -7.20
N PHE A 219 -0.63 -1.57 -8.03
CA PHE A 219 -0.40 -0.81 -9.25
C PHE A 219 -0.04 0.65 -8.97
N GLU A 220 -0.46 1.22 -7.84
CA GLU A 220 -0.07 2.58 -7.46
C GLU A 220 1.44 2.73 -7.45
N TYR A 221 2.20 1.79 -6.90
CA TYR A 221 3.66 1.83 -6.93
C TYR A 221 4.24 1.96 -8.35
N LYS A 222 3.68 1.22 -9.31
CA LYS A 222 4.08 1.28 -10.73
C LYS A 222 3.71 2.62 -11.35
N TRP A 223 2.44 3.02 -11.22
CA TRP A 223 1.90 4.26 -11.80
C TRP A 223 2.50 5.51 -11.19
N PHE A 224 2.88 5.43 -9.92
CA PHE A 224 3.60 6.46 -9.21
C PHE A 224 4.96 6.72 -9.86
N ASN A 225 5.71 5.66 -10.16
CA ASN A 225 6.99 5.75 -10.88
C ASN A 225 6.86 6.21 -12.34
N MET A 226 5.67 6.07 -12.94
CA MET A 226 5.30 6.65 -14.23
C MET A 226 4.86 8.12 -14.15
N GLY A 227 4.66 8.67 -12.95
CA GLY A 227 4.17 10.03 -12.77
C GLY A 227 2.69 10.23 -13.11
N LEU A 228 1.89 9.16 -13.13
CA LEU A 228 0.44 9.25 -13.38
C LEU A 228 -0.28 9.82 -12.16
N GLU A 229 -1.22 10.74 -12.34
CA GLU A 229 -1.99 11.30 -11.23
C GLU A 229 -3.06 10.35 -10.70
N VAL A 230 -3.41 10.46 -9.41
CA VAL A 230 -4.40 9.61 -8.74
C VAL A 230 -5.75 9.52 -9.47
N HIS A 231 -6.25 10.61 -10.05
CA HIS A 231 -7.52 10.59 -10.80
C HIS A 231 -7.44 9.71 -12.06
N THR A 232 -6.30 9.74 -12.76
CA THR A 232 -6.05 8.88 -13.92
C THR A 232 -5.95 7.41 -13.51
N ARG A 233 -5.26 7.12 -12.40
CA ARG A 233 -5.16 5.76 -11.82
C ARG A 233 -6.54 5.18 -11.53
N LEU A 234 -7.41 5.96 -10.88
CA LEU A 234 -8.77 5.54 -10.54
C LEU A 234 -9.64 5.32 -11.77
N ALA A 235 -9.62 6.27 -12.72
CA ALA A 235 -10.38 6.14 -13.97
C ALA A 235 -9.97 4.88 -14.74
N HIS A 236 -8.67 4.55 -14.74
CA HIS A 236 -8.17 3.34 -15.36
C HIS A 236 -8.69 2.06 -14.67
N ILE A 237 -8.73 2.04 -13.33
CA ILE A 237 -9.34 0.92 -12.59
C ILE A 237 -10.84 0.81 -12.84
N GLU A 238 -11.58 1.91 -12.81
CA GLU A 238 -13.04 1.89 -13.00
C GLU A 238 -13.45 1.42 -14.40
N THR A 239 -12.68 1.79 -15.42
CA THR A 239 -12.91 1.41 -16.82
C THR A 239 -12.46 -0.02 -17.13
N ASN A 240 -11.50 -0.58 -16.38
CA ASN A 240 -10.98 -1.95 -16.56
C ASN A 240 -11.21 -2.83 -15.32
N TRP A 241 -12.31 -2.59 -14.60
CA TRP A 241 -12.54 -3.11 -13.25
C TRP A 241 -12.46 -4.65 -13.16
N ALA A 242 -12.88 -5.37 -14.19
CA ALA A 242 -12.88 -6.84 -14.18
C ALA A 242 -11.46 -7.41 -14.08
N TYR A 243 -10.52 -6.83 -14.83
CA TYR A 243 -9.11 -7.19 -14.77
C TYR A 243 -8.52 -6.92 -13.38
N PHE A 244 -8.71 -5.70 -12.86
CA PHE A 244 -8.18 -5.33 -11.56
C PHE A 244 -8.82 -6.12 -10.40
N CYS A 245 -10.11 -6.45 -10.53
CA CYS A 245 -10.78 -7.35 -9.60
C CYS A 245 -10.12 -8.73 -9.60
N GLY A 246 -9.89 -9.31 -10.79
CA GLY A 246 -9.15 -10.55 -10.94
C GLY A 246 -7.74 -10.51 -10.36
N PHE A 247 -7.01 -9.42 -10.59
CA PHE A 247 -5.64 -9.23 -10.11
C PHE A 247 -5.54 -9.16 -8.59
N GLY A 248 -6.45 -8.44 -7.94
CA GLY A 248 -6.49 -8.33 -6.48
C GLY A 248 -7.07 -9.55 -5.76
N LEU A 249 -7.81 -10.40 -6.49
CA LEU A 249 -8.56 -11.53 -5.92
C LEU A 249 -7.71 -12.52 -5.10
N PRO A 250 -6.52 -12.99 -5.56
CA PRO A 250 -5.71 -13.90 -4.77
C PRO A 250 -5.38 -13.34 -3.38
N LEU A 251 -4.92 -12.08 -3.33
CA LEU A 251 -4.56 -11.44 -2.07
C LEU A 251 -5.79 -11.18 -1.20
N ALA A 252 -6.90 -10.76 -1.80
CA ALA A 252 -8.17 -10.51 -1.10
C ALA A 252 -8.72 -11.79 -0.46
N VAL A 253 -8.68 -12.91 -1.17
CA VAL A 253 -9.12 -14.21 -0.65
C VAL A 253 -8.22 -14.65 0.49
N VAL A 254 -6.90 -14.69 0.29
CA VAL A 254 -5.96 -15.21 1.31
C VAL A 254 -5.99 -14.37 2.59
N THR A 255 -6.14 -13.05 2.49
CA THR A 255 -6.28 -12.14 3.65
C THR A 255 -7.65 -12.21 4.32
N SER A 256 -8.68 -12.75 3.66
CA SER A 256 -10.01 -12.94 4.24
C SER A 256 -10.17 -14.25 5.03
N LEU A 257 -9.23 -15.20 4.92
CA LEU A 257 -9.29 -16.50 5.60
C LEU A 257 -9.08 -16.41 7.13
N PRO A 258 -8.12 -15.60 7.64
CA PRO A 258 -7.91 -15.51 9.08
C PRO A 258 -9.06 -14.80 9.79
N SER A 259 -9.41 -15.26 10.99
CA SER A 259 -10.44 -14.61 11.82
C SER A 259 -9.96 -13.32 12.48
N SER A 260 -8.64 -13.10 12.58
CA SER A 260 -8.04 -11.93 13.19
C SER A 260 -7.50 -10.95 12.15
N ASN A 261 -7.85 -9.67 12.28
CA ASN A 261 -7.32 -8.58 11.45
C ASN A 261 -5.79 -8.46 11.56
N PHE A 262 -5.22 -8.82 12.72
CA PHE A 262 -3.77 -8.84 12.91
C PHE A 262 -3.11 -9.88 11.99
N GLN A 263 -3.63 -11.12 11.99
CA GLN A 263 -3.14 -12.20 11.14
C GLN A 263 -3.34 -11.87 9.65
N SER A 264 -4.50 -11.33 9.28
CA SER A 264 -4.78 -10.84 7.93
C SER A 264 -3.76 -9.79 7.50
N GLY A 265 -3.42 -8.84 8.39
CA GLY A 265 -2.41 -7.82 8.14
C GLY A 265 -0.98 -8.38 8.01
N CYS A 266 -0.61 -9.42 8.75
CA CYS A 266 0.67 -10.12 8.60
C CYS A 266 0.77 -10.84 7.25
N ILE A 267 -0.28 -11.61 6.89
CA ILE A 267 -0.37 -12.30 5.60
C ILE A 267 -0.26 -11.30 4.45
N PHE A 268 -1.00 -10.19 4.55
CA PHE A 268 -0.89 -9.09 3.60
C PHE A 268 0.57 -8.64 3.48
N SER A 269 1.24 -8.34 4.59
CA SER A 269 2.62 -7.83 4.54
C SER A 269 3.64 -8.84 3.98
N ILE A 270 3.38 -10.14 4.09
CA ILE A 270 4.24 -11.20 3.53
C ILE A 270 4.03 -11.34 2.01
N ILE A 271 2.78 -11.31 1.55
CA ILE A 271 2.44 -11.60 0.14
C ILE A 271 2.54 -10.33 -0.73
N PHE A 272 2.19 -9.17 -0.17
CA PHE A 272 2.06 -7.92 -0.91
C PHE A 272 3.33 -7.49 -1.69
N PRO A 273 4.58 -7.66 -1.18
CA PRO A 273 5.78 -7.44 -1.98
C PRO A 273 5.81 -8.18 -3.33
N LEU A 274 5.33 -9.43 -3.36
CA LEU A 274 5.27 -10.22 -4.59
C LEU A 274 4.21 -9.68 -5.55
N VAL A 275 3.09 -9.18 -5.00
CA VAL A 275 2.01 -8.57 -5.78
C VAL A 275 2.45 -7.24 -6.41
N ILE A 276 3.27 -6.44 -5.72
CA ILE A 276 3.89 -5.22 -6.28
C ILE A 276 4.73 -5.54 -7.52
N ILE A 277 5.53 -6.60 -7.47
CA ILE A 277 6.36 -7.02 -8.61
C ILE A 277 5.49 -7.50 -9.75
N SER A 278 4.46 -8.29 -9.41
CA SER A 278 3.46 -8.75 -10.38
C SER A 278 2.79 -7.58 -11.10
N ALA A 279 2.44 -6.50 -10.38
CA ALA A 279 1.84 -5.31 -10.97
C ALA A 279 2.81 -4.56 -11.89
N ASN A 280 4.09 -4.48 -11.51
CA ASN A 280 5.12 -3.86 -12.35
C ASN A 280 5.33 -4.61 -13.68
N GLU A 281 5.36 -5.94 -13.65
CA GLU A 281 5.50 -6.80 -14.83
C GLU A 281 4.21 -6.93 -15.65
N ALA A 282 3.04 -6.73 -15.02
CA ALA A 282 1.75 -6.89 -15.67
C ALA A 282 1.60 -5.96 -16.89
N VAL A 283 0.97 -6.51 -17.93
CA VAL A 283 0.52 -5.75 -19.09
C VAL A 283 -0.95 -5.44 -18.87
N GLU A 284 -1.27 -4.15 -18.74
CA GLU A 284 -2.63 -3.71 -18.42
C GLU A 284 -3.54 -3.70 -19.66
N PRO A 285 -4.86 -3.94 -19.50
CA PRO A 285 -5.81 -3.79 -20.59
C PRO A 285 -5.83 -2.35 -21.12
N THR A 286 -5.75 -2.20 -22.43
CA THR A 286 -5.83 -0.89 -23.10
C THR A 286 -7.25 -0.54 -23.54
N GLU A 287 -8.12 -1.54 -23.68
CA GLU A 287 -9.50 -1.36 -24.14
C GLU A 287 -10.46 -1.29 -22.95
N PRO A 288 -11.14 -0.14 -22.73
CA PRO A 288 -12.05 0.03 -21.60
C PRO A 288 -13.36 -0.75 -21.80
N PHE A 289 -13.98 -1.17 -20.69
CA PHE A 289 -15.33 -1.72 -20.72
C PHE A 289 -16.36 -0.63 -21.06
N GLU A 290 -17.43 -1.04 -21.76
CA GLU A 290 -18.57 -0.17 -22.08
C GLU A 290 -19.28 0.39 -20.83
N PHE A 291 -19.26 -0.37 -19.73
CA PHE A 291 -19.87 0.00 -18.45
C PHE A 291 -18.77 0.16 -17.37
N PRO A 292 -18.30 1.38 -17.11
CA PRO A 292 -17.32 1.63 -16.06
C PRO A 292 -17.97 1.46 -14.68
N LEU A 293 -17.28 0.75 -13.78
CA LEU A 293 -17.76 0.47 -12.44
C LEU A 293 -17.27 1.55 -11.47
N LYS A 294 -18.10 2.58 -11.25
CA LYS A 294 -17.74 3.79 -10.47
C LYS A 294 -17.79 3.62 -8.95
N LEU A 295 -17.17 2.57 -8.42
CA LEU A 295 -17.17 2.31 -6.97
C LEU A 295 -16.37 3.35 -6.17
N PHE A 296 -15.42 4.06 -6.79
CA PHE A 296 -14.63 5.08 -6.11
C PHE A 296 -15.33 6.44 -6.05
N ALA A 297 -16.41 6.65 -6.82
CA ALA A 297 -17.11 7.94 -6.88
C ALA A 297 -17.55 8.48 -5.49
N PRO A 298 -18.11 7.69 -4.57
CA PRO A 298 -18.48 8.18 -3.24
C PRO A 298 -17.26 8.68 -2.45
N VAL A 299 -16.17 7.91 -2.43
CA VAL A 299 -14.96 8.28 -1.69
C VAL A 299 -14.20 9.45 -2.33
N VAL A 300 -14.23 9.57 -3.66
CA VAL A 300 -13.69 10.73 -4.37
C VAL A 300 -14.46 11.99 -3.99
N SER A 301 -15.79 11.93 -3.97
CA SER A 301 -16.65 13.05 -3.56
C SER A 301 -16.36 13.51 -2.12
N ILE A 302 -16.22 12.56 -1.20
CA ILE A 302 -15.88 12.84 0.21
C ILE A 302 -14.47 13.43 0.30
N SER A 303 -13.49 12.85 -0.39
CA SER A 303 -12.10 13.32 -0.40
C SER A 303 -12.01 14.76 -0.91
N ASN A 304 -12.64 15.05 -2.06
CA ASN A 304 -12.70 16.40 -2.62
C ASN A 304 -13.34 17.39 -1.64
N SER A 305 -14.43 16.99 -0.97
CA SER A 305 -15.10 17.83 0.04
C SER A 305 -14.18 18.16 1.22
N ILE A 306 -13.38 17.22 1.69
CA ILE A 306 -12.41 17.42 2.78
C ILE A 306 -11.30 18.38 2.35
N PHE A 307 -10.72 18.17 1.16
CA PHE A 307 -9.64 19.02 0.65
C PHE A 307 -10.12 20.46 0.38
N HIS A 308 -11.29 20.65 -0.25
CA HIS A 308 -11.85 21.99 -0.46
C HIS A 308 -12.14 22.73 0.86
N ARG A 309 -12.64 22.03 1.88
CA ARG A 309 -12.87 22.62 3.21
C ARG A 309 -11.56 23.03 3.88
N SER A 310 -10.51 22.21 3.78
CA SER A 310 -9.19 22.51 4.35
C SER A 310 -8.54 23.73 3.71
N VAL A 311 -8.64 23.85 2.37
CA VAL A 311 -8.15 25.02 1.62
C VAL A 311 -8.96 26.28 1.98
N SER A 312 -10.30 26.19 1.99
CA SER A 312 -11.17 27.33 2.32
C SER A 312 -10.93 27.88 3.74
N LYS A 313 -10.74 26.99 4.74
CA LYS A 313 -10.38 27.39 6.12
C LYS A 313 -9.02 28.08 6.18
N ARG A 314 -8.03 27.60 5.40
CA ARG A 314 -6.70 28.22 5.34
C ARG A 314 -6.76 29.63 4.76
N THR A 315 -7.50 29.84 3.66
CA THR A 315 -7.68 31.16 3.05
C THR A 315 -8.33 32.17 4.01
N ARG A 316 -9.37 31.74 4.76
CA ARG A 316 -10.02 32.60 5.77
C ARG A 316 -9.09 32.99 6.92
N ASN A 317 -8.28 32.06 7.42
CA ASN A 317 -7.35 32.33 8.52
C ASN A 317 -6.17 33.23 8.10
N VAL A 318 -5.71 33.13 6.86
CA VAL A 318 -4.70 34.06 6.33
C VAL A 318 -5.29 35.46 6.20
N SER A 319 -6.50 35.60 5.65
CA SER A 319 -7.16 36.92 5.53
C SER A 319 -7.43 37.60 6.88
N SER A 320 -7.78 36.84 7.93
CA SER A 320 -8.01 37.40 9.27
C SER A 320 -6.73 37.76 10.02
N SER A 321 -5.60 37.11 9.68
CA SER A 321 -4.28 37.45 10.23
C SER A 321 -3.69 38.71 9.57
N SER A 322 -3.83 38.89 8.27
CA SER A 322 -3.39 40.10 7.55
C SER A 322 -4.21 41.34 7.94
N SER A 323 -5.48 41.21 8.31
CA SER A 323 -6.29 42.33 8.82
C SER A 323 -5.93 42.78 10.24
N ARG A 324 -5.24 41.94 11.03
CA ARG A 324 -4.77 42.27 12.38
C ARG A 324 -3.39 42.93 12.40
N SER A 325 -2.55 42.71 11.38
CA SER A 325 -1.24 43.35 11.24
C SER A 325 -1.32 44.77 10.64
N SER A 326 -2.40 45.12 9.95
CA SER A 326 -2.60 46.45 9.37
C SER A 326 -3.17 47.49 10.35
N SER A 327 -3.47 47.12 11.60
CA SER A 327 -4.10 48.01 12.59
C SER A 327 -3.13 48.54 13.67
N THR A 328 -1.82 48.37 13.53
CA THR A 328 -0.82 48.78 14.57
C THR A 328 0.17 49.87 14.15
N SER A 329 -0.01 50.53 12.99
CA SER A 329 0.87 51.64 12.58
C SER A 329 0.08 52.91 12.24
N SER A 330 -0.38 53.63 13.26
CA SER A 330 -0.74 55.06 13.15
C SER A 330 -0.31 55.80 14.41
N THR A 331 0.95 56.23 14.43
CA THR A 331 1.44 57.20 15.42
C THR A 331 1.03 58.60 14.94
N PRO A 332 0.33 59.43 15.74
CA PRO A 332 -0.08 60.76 15.28
C PRO A 332 1.10 61.74 15.35
N GLN A 333 1.45 62.32 14.21
CA GLN A 333 2.43 63.40 14.10
C GLN A 333 1.78 64.71 14.59
N LYS A 334 2.21 65.21 15.76
CA LYS A 334 1.83 66.52 16.30
C LYS A 334 2.48 67.64 15.48
N THR A 335 1.69 68.43 14.77
CA THR A 335 2.08 69.76 14.29
C THR A 335 1.87 70.80 15.42
N ARG A 336 2.95 71.51 15.77
CA ARG A 336 2.93 72.72 16.62
C ARG A 336 2.62 73.94 15.74
N HIS A 337 1.77 74.81 16.26
CA HIS A 337 1.62 76.21 15.85
C HIS A 337 2.86 77.03 16.22
#